data_AF-A0A1Y2S912-F1
#
_entry.id   AF-A0A1Y2S912-F1
#
_cell.length_a   1.000
_cell.length_b   1.000
_cell.length_c   1.000
_cell.angle_alpha   90.00
_cell.angle_beta   90.00
_cell.angle_gamma   90.00
#
_symmetry.space_group_name_H-M   'P 1'
#
loop_
_entity.id
_entity.type
_entity.pdbx_description
1 polymer ?
#
loop_
_entity_poly.entity_id
_entity_poly.type
_entity_poly.pdbx_seq_one_letter_code
_entity_poly.pdbx_strand_id
1 'polypeptide(L)'
;MKPAGVYVCPKCDFKPLVGEDIDVDTSRTIKKLDKKERVYTQAEKQSFYSQLKYYQNQRASQGKTISDGWVSNTFKDKFGVWPRGFHDMPQELTPEVNNFIKHKQIAWAKSRKKSEPSSNEQQEMRLEVAHQKVRDIRDQLSIQPRQGGTQ
;
A
#
# COMPACT_ATOMS: atom_id res chain seq x y z
N MET A 1 -9.09 -35.65 8.37
CA MET A 1 -7.95 -35.79 7.44
C MET A 1 -7.94 -37.19 6.88
N LYS A 2 -7.53 -37.38 5.62
CA LYS A 2 -7.34 -38.74 5.06
C LYS A 2 -6.06 -39.35 5.65
N PRO A 3 -6.03 -40.64 6.03
CA PRO A 3 -4.80 -41.31 6.45
C PRO A 3 -3.83 -41.43 5.26
N ALA A 4 -2.52 -41.38 5.54
CA ALA A 4 -1.49 -41.46 4.52
C ALA A 4 -1.59 -42.78 3.71
N GLY A 5 -1.43 -42.71 2.39
CA GLY A 5 -1.41 -43.88 1.50
C GLY A 5 -2.78 -44.38 1.01
N VAL A 6 -3.90 -43.82 1.48
CA VAL A 6 -5.24 -44.26 1.04
C VAL A 6 -5.77 -43.38 -0.09
N TYR A 7 -5.88 -43.96 -1.29
CA TYR A 7 -6.26 -43.28 -2.53
C TYR A 7 -7.75 -42.83 -2.57
N VAL A 8 -8.64 -43.62 -1.95
CA VAL A 8 -10.07 -43.33 -1.85
C VAL A 8 -10.39 -42.84 -0.44
N CYS A 9 -11.17 -41.77 -0.31
CA CYS A 9 -11.55 -41.28 1.02
C CYS A 9 -12.48 -42.28 1.73
N PRO A 10 -12.15 -42.85 2.90
CA PRO A 10 -13.00 -43.84 3.58
C PRO A 10 -14.26 -43.24 4.22
N LYS A 11 -14.44 -41.91 4.20
CA LYS A 11 -15.59 -41.21 4.78
C LYS A 11 -16.65 -40.81 3.74
N CYS A 12 -16.24 -40.59 2.50
CA CYS A 12 -17.10 -40.05 1.44
C CYS A 12 -16.82 -40.63 0.05
N ASP A 13 -16.04 -41.71 -0.03
CA ASP A 13 -15.63 -42.43 -1.24
C ASP A 13 -15.05 -41.56 -2.38
N PHE A 14 -14.61 -40.35 -2.06
CA PHE A 14 -14.02 -39.44 -3.04
C PHE A 14 -12.68 -39.99 -3.55
N LYS A 15 -12.70 -40.42 -4.82
CA LYS A 15 -11.57 -40.90 -5.61
C LYS A 15 -11.14 -39.78 -6.57
N PRO A 16 -9.92 -39.22 -6.45
CA PRO A 16 -9.41 -38.29 -7.44
C PRO A 16 -9.43 -38.94 -8.83
N LEU A 17 -10.04 -38.27 -9.80
CA LEU A 17 -9.90 -38.65 -11.20
C LEU A 17 -8.54 -38.13 -11.66
N VAL A 18 -7.58 -39.02 -11.85
CA VAL A 18 -6.41 -38.75 -12.68
C VAL A 18 -6.86 -39.08 -14.10
N GLY A 19 -7.22 -38.06 -14.85
CA GLY A 19 -7.72 -38.17 -16.21
C GLY A 19 -6.71 -37.58 -17.19
N GLU A 20 -6.71 -38.19 -18.37
CA GLU A 20 -6.00 -37.80 -19.59
C GLU A 20 -6.26 -36.33 -19.97
N ASP A 21 -5.34 -35.74 -20.73
CA ASP A 21 -5.44 -34.35 -21.19
C ASP A 21 -6.75 -34.16 -21.97
N ILE A 22 -7.62 -33.31 -21.45
CA ILE A 22 -8.94 -33.05 -22.03
C ILE A 22 -8.71 -32.13 -23.23
N ASP A 23 -9.31 -32.42 -24.39
CA ASP A 23 -9.15 -31.57 -25.58
C ASP A 23 -9.70 -30.16 -25.31
N VAL A 24 -8.80 -29.24 -24.94
CA VAL A 24 -9.11 -27.84 -24.73
C VAL A 24 -8.98 -27.14 -26.07
N ASP A 25 -10.10 -26.59 -26.56
CA ASP A 25 -10.17 -25.77 -27.76
C ASP A 25 -9.19 -24.57 -27.68
N THR A 26 -7.97 -24.77 -28.15
CA THR A 26 -6.89 -23.78 -28.21
C THR A 26 -7.02 -22.85 -29.42
N SER A 27 -8.00 -23.08 -30.29
CA SER A 27 -8.24 -22.26 -31.47
C SER A 27 -8.83 -20.88 -31.13
N ARG A 28 -9.44 -20.75 -29.94
CA ARG A 28 -10.01 -19.49 -29.46
C ARG A 28 -8.92 -18.55 -28.97
N THR A 29 -8.49 -17.64 -29.84
CA THR A 29 -7.60 -16.54 -29.46
C THR A 29 -8.33 -15.59 -28.50
N ILE A 30 -7.86 -15.52 -27.25
CA ILE A 30 -8.33 -14.53 -26.28
C ILE A 30 -7.85 -13.16 -26.74
N LYS A 31 -8.79 -12.27 -27.10
CA LYS A 31 -8.46 -10.88 -27.44
C LYS A 31 -8.24 -10.08 -26.16
N LYS A 32 -7.12 -9.37 -26.09
CA LYS A 32 -6.86 -8.40 -25.02
C LYS A 32 -7.88 -7.27 -25.18
N LEU A 33 -8.74 -7.08 -24.19
CA LEU A 33 -9.61 -5.91 -24.17
C LEU A 33 -8.75 -4.66 -23.94
N ASP A 34 -8.77 -3.75 -24.90
CA ASP A 34 -8.11 -2.47 -24.75
C ASP A 34 -8.82 -1.66 -23.66
N LYS A 35 -8.02 -1.05 -22.77
CA LYS A 35 -8.54 -0.13 -21.75
C LYS A 35 -8.98 1.16 -22.44
N LYS A 36 -10.20 1.19 -22.97
CA LYS A 36 -10.80 2.43 -23.46
C LYS A 36 -10.96 3.37 -22.26
N GLU A 37 -10.47 4.60 -22.40
CA GLU A 37 -10.64 5.63 -21.39
C GLU A 37 -12.12 5.95 -21.24
N ARG A 38 -12.69 5.66 -20.07
CA ARG A 38 -14.11 5.92 -19.79
C ARG A 38 -14.29 7.44 -19.66
N VAL A 39 -15.12 8.01 -20.52
CA VAL A 39 -15.55 9.41 -20.37
C VAL A 39 -16.56 9.46 -19.23
N TYR A 40 -16.19 10.16 -18.15
CA TYR A 40 -17.06 10.36 -17.00
C TYR A 40 -17.94 11.60 -17.18
N THR A 41 -19.23 11.43 -16.91
CA THR A 41 -20.21 12.52 -16.89
C THR A 41 -20.00 13.44 -15.69
N GLN A 42 -20.54 14.66 -15.76
CA GLN A 42 -20.47 15.61 -14.65
C GLN A 42 -21.20 15.11 -13.39
N ALA A 43 -22.30 14.37 -13.57
CA ALA A 43 -23.06 13.78 -12.47
C ALA A 43 -22.25 12.70 -11.74
N GLU A 44 -21.52 11.85 -12.47
CA GLU A 44 -20.63 10.84 -11.85
C GLU A 44 -19.49 11.51 -11.08
N LYS A 45 -18.91 12.59 -11.62
CA LYS A 45 -17.90 13.40 -10.92
C LYS A 45 -18.47 14.01 -9.64
N GLN A 46 -19.66 14.60 -9.70
CA GLN A 46 -20.36 15.14 -8.53
C GLN A 46 -20.60 14.06 -7.48
N SER A 47 -21.15 12.91 -7.87
CA SER A 47 -21.38 11.80 -6.94
C SER A 47 -20.09 11.31 -6.29
N PHE A 48 -19.00 11.20 -7.07
CA PHE A 48 -17.70 10.84 -6.53
C PHE A 48 -17.19 11.85 -5.49
N TYR A 49 -17.32 13.14 -5.77
CA TYR A 49 -16.94 14.21 -4.84
C TYR A 49 -17.78 14.17 -3.55
N SER A 50 -19.10 14.02 -3.68
CA SER A 50 -20.04 13.83 -2.58
C SER A 50 -19.69 12.63 -1.69
N GLN A 51 -19.23 11.53 -2.29
CA GLN A 51 -18.76 10.35 -1.56
C GLN A 51 -17.45 10.60 -0.82
N LEU A 52 -16.51 11.35 -1.41
CA LEU A 52 -15.27 11.73 -0.71
C LEU A 52 -15.56 12.59 0.54
N LYS A 53 -16.55 13.49 0.47
CA LYS A 53 -17.00 14.27 1.64
C LYS A 53 -17.65 13.39 2.70
N TYR A 54 -18.44 12.39 2.31
CA TYR A 54 -18.95 11.40 3.25
C TYR A 54 -17.83 10.61 3.94
N TYR A 55 -16.80 10.19 3.19
CA TYR A 55 -15.63 9.54 3.77
C TYR A 55 -14.88 10.44 4.75
N GLN A 56 -14.71 11.72 4.43
CA GLN A 56 -14.12 12.72 5.32
C GLN A 56 -14.90 12.82 6.64
N ASN A 57 -16.22 12.91 6.57
CA ASN A 57 -17.09 12.97 7.75
C ASN A 57 -16.99 11.69 8.58
N GLN A 58 -17.07 10.52 7.94
CA GLN A 58 -16.93 9.22 8.60
C GLN A 58 -15.60 9.11 9.35
N ARG A 59 -14.51 9.60 8.74
CA ARG A 59 -13.17 9.58 9.33
C ARG A 59 -13.02 10.58 10.47
N ALA A 60 -13.62 11.76 10.34
CA ALA A 60 -13.68 12.74 11.42
C ALA A 60 -14.39 12.17 12.67
N SER A 61 -15.49 11.44 12.49
CA SER A 61 -16.19 10.74 13.58
C SER A 61 -15.33 9.65 14.25
N GLN A 62 -14.37 9.06 13.53
CA GLN A 62 -13.40 8.09 14.06
C GLN A 62 -12.17 8.75 14.70
N GLY A 63 -12.14 10.08 14.84
CA GLY A 63 -11.01 10.83 15.39
C GLY A 63 -9.84 10.99 14.41
N LYS A 64 -10.01 10.65 13.13
CA LYS A 64 -9.00 10.83 12.07
C LYS A 64 -9.48 11.88 11.08
N THR A 65 -9.18 13.14 11.33
CA THR A 65 -9.60 14.21 10.43
C THR A 65 -8.85 14.15 9.10
N ILE A 66 -9.59 14.23 8.00
CA ILE A 66 -9.05 14.32 6.65
C ILE A 66 -9.17 15.78 6.21
N SER A 67 -8.11 16.33 5.64
CA SER A 67 -8.11 17.72 5.14
C SER A 67 -8.88 17.83 3.83
N ASP A 68 -9.43 19.01 3.57
CA ASP A 68 -10.11 19.29 2.30
C ASP A 68 -9.16 19.22 1.09
N GLY A 69 -7.89 19.55 1.31
CA GLY A 69 -6.84 19.34 0.31
C GLY A 69 -6.67 17.87 -0.11
N TRP A 70 -6.87 16.92 0.82
CA TRP A 70 -6.83 15.50 0.48
C TRP A 70 -8.00 15.09 -0.41
N VAL A 71 -9.19 15.62 -0.16
CA VAL A 71 -10.39 15.40 -1.00
C VAL A 71 -10.14 15.91 -2.41
N SER A 72 -9.68 17.16 -2.52
CA SER A 72 -9.38 17.81 -3.80
C SER A 72 -8.31 17.06 -4.61
N ASN A 73 -7.24 16.61 -3.95
CA ASN A 73 -6.18 15.84 -4.61
C ASN A 73 -6.66 14.45 -5.04
N THR A 74 -7.49 13.78 -4.23
CA THR A 74 -8.05 12.46 -4.57
C THR A 74 -9.01 12.54 -5.75
N PHE A 75 -9.79 13.62 -5.85
CA PHE A 75 -10.62 13.90 -7.01
C PHE A 75 -9.77 14.12 -8.27
N LYS A 76 -8.71 14.92 -8.16
CA LYS A 76 -7.75 15.16 -9.25
C LYS A 76 -7.05 13.86 -9.71
N ASP A 77 -6.65 12.99 -8.79
CA ASP A 77 -6.02 11.72 -9.16
C ASP A 77 -6.96 10.81 -9.96
N LYS A 78 -8.27 10.88 -9.70
CA LYS A 78 -9.28 10.07 -10.40
C LYS A 78 -9.63 10.62 -11.78
N PHE A 79 -9.80 11.93 -11.91
CA PHE A 79 -10.38 12.58 -13.10
C PHE A 79 -9.43 13.53 -13.83
N GLY A 80 -8.22 13.77 -13.32
CA GLY A 80 -7.24 14.70 -13.86
C GLY A 80 -7.58 16.19 -13.67
N VAL A 81 -8.78 16.51 -13.17
CA VAL A 81 -9.29 17.88 -13.01
C VAL A 81 -9.52 18.23 -11.56
N TRP A 82 -9.37 19.51 -11.20
CA TRP A 82 -9.70 19.99 -9.85
C TRP A 82 -11.23 20.08 -9.66
N PRO A 83 -11.75 19.76 -8.47
CA PRO A 83 -13.16 19.93 -8.20
C PRO A 83 -13.49 21.43 -8.11
N ARG A 84 -14.25 21.95 -9.07
CA ARG A 84 -14.71 23.34 -9.09
C ARG A 84 -16.23 23.37 -9.20
N GLY A 85 -16.90 24.06 -8.28
CA GLY A 85 -18.35 24.22 -8.30
C GLY A 85 -19.16 22.94 -8.04
N PHE A 86 -18.59 21.96 -7.32
CA PHE A 86 -19.32 20.79 -6.88
C PHE A 86 -20.02 21.06 -5.54
N HIS A 87 -21.16 20.43 -5.33
CA HIS A 87 -21.96 20.58 -4.11
C HIS A 87 -21.40 19.71 -2.98
N ASP A 88 -21.29 20.28 -1.78
CA ASP A 88 -20.79 19.60 -0.58
C ASP A 88 -21.86 18.76 0.11
N MET A 89 -22.58 17.94 -0.66
CA MET A 89 -23.58 17.00 -0.12
C MET A 89 -22.95 15.63 0.09
N PRO A 90 -22.81 15.13 1.33
CA PRO A 90 -22.28 13.80 1.59
C PRO A 90 -23.18 12.71 1.02
N GLN A 91 -22.62 11.76 0.29
CA GLN A 91 -23.33 10.59 -0.24
C GLN A 91 -22.65 9.30 0.20
N GLU A 92 -23.42 8.24 0.44
CA GLU A 92 -22.88 6.94 0.84
C GLU A 92 -21.81 6.40 -0.12
N LEU A 93 -20.77 5.79 0.45
CA LEU A 93 -19.63 5.25 -0.29
C LEU A 93 -20.02 4.02 -1.12
N THR A 94 -19.82 4.09 -2.43
CA THR A 94 -19.92 2.91 -3.29
C THR A 94 -18.64 2.06 -3.20
N PRO A 95 -18.71 0.76 -3.53
CA PRO A 95 -17.54 -0.11 -3.57
C PRO A 95 -16.43 0.40 -4.49
N GLU A 96 -16.80 1.06 -5.61
CA GLU A 96 -15.84 1.62 -6.55
C GLU A 96 -14.97 2.72 -5.92
N VAL A 97 -15.60 3.67 -5.22
CA VAL A 97 -14.89 4.78 -4.56
C VAL A 97 -14.07 4.26 -3.38
N ASN A 98 -14.62 3.33 -2.60
CA ASN A 98 -13.90 2.70 -1.50
C ASN A 98 -12.63 1.98 -1.99
N ASN A 99 -12.74 1.20 -3.07
CA ASN A 99 -11.61 0.49 -3.66
C ASN A 99 -10.56 1.46 -4.22
N PHE A 100 -10.97 2.58 -4.81
CA PHE A 100 -10.05 3.62 -5.26
C PHE A 100 -9.29 4.27 -4.11
N ILE A 101 -9.97 4.61 -3.02
CA ILE A 101 -9.34 5.16 -1.81
C ILE A 101 -8.34 4.15 -1.22
N LYS A 102 -8.73 2.88 -1.11
CA LYS A 102 -7.83 1.80 -0.64
C LYS A 102 -6.60 1.66 -1.53
N HIS A 103 -6.79 1.65 -2.85
CA HIS A 103 -5.69 1.61 -3.81
C HIS A 103 -4.71 2.77 -3.58
N LYS A 104 -5.22 4.01 -3.42
CA LYS A 104 -4.39 5.19 -3.13
C LYS A 104 -3.62 5.05 -1.81
N GLN A 105 -4.26 4.57 -0.75
CA GLN A 105 -3.62 4.35 0.55
C GLN A 105 -2.52 3.28 0.48
N ILE A 106 -2.77 2.18 -0.22
CA ILE A 106 -1.79 1.11 -0.43
C ILE A 106 -0.60 1.63 -1.24
N ALA A 107 -0.85 2.37 -2.32
CA ALA A 107 0.20 2.96 -3.15
C ALA A 107 1.11 3.90 -2.34
N TRP A 108 0.52 4.75 -1.51
CA TRP A 108 1.26 5.64 -0.62
C TRP A 108 2.05 4.89 0.46
N ALA A 109 1.47 3.86 1.07
CA ALA A 109 2.18 3.03 2.03
C ALA A 109 3.38 2.31 1.38
N LYS A 110 3.22 1.81 0.15
CA LYS A 110 4.30 1.16 -0.60
C LYS A 110 5.38 2.15 -1.03
N SER A 111 5.02 3.36 -1.45
CA SER A 111 6.02 4.37 -1.83
C SER A 111 6.89 4.78 -0.64
N ARG A 112 6.29 4.93 0.56
CA ARG A 112 7.06 5.16 1.79
C ARG A 112 7.99 3.99 2.13
N LYS A 113 7.52 2.76 2.03
CA LYS A 113 8.39 1.58 2.27
C LYS A 113 9.58 1.51 1.30
N LYS A 114 9.43 2.02 0.07
CA LYS A 114 10.51 2.08 -0.91
C LYS A 114 11.54 3.18 -0.60
N SER A 115 11.11 4.29 -0.01
CA SER A 115 12.02 5.37 0.39
C SER A 115 12.74 5.10 1.71
N GLU A 116 12.22 4.21 2.55
CA GLU A 116 12.92 3.77 3.75
C GLU A 116 14.14 2.92 3.35
N PRO A 117 15.33 3.20 3.92
CA PRO A 117 16.50 2.35 3.70
C PRO A 117 16.20 0.92 4.15
N SER A 118 16.70 -0.05 3.40
CA SER A 118 16.54 -1.47 3.73
C SER A 118 17.11 -1.79 5.11
N SER A 119 16.65 -2.88 5.72
CA SER A 119 17.12 -3.29 7.05
C SER A 119 18.64 -3.45 7.12
N ASN A 120 19.27 -3.89 6.02
CA ASN A 120 20.73 -4.02 5.93
C ASN A 120 21.41 -2.64 5.86
N GLU A 121 20.94 -1.73 5.01
CA GLU A 121 21.47 -0.35 4.94
C GLU A 121 21.31 0.39 6.27
N GLN A 122 20.20 0.16 6.99
CA GLN A 122 19.99 0.70 8.32
C GLN A 122 20.98 0.12 9.36
N GLN A 123 21.30 -1.18 9.25
CA GLN A 123 22.28 -1.83 10.12
C GLN A 123 23.70 -1.34 9.84
N GLU A 124 24.08 -1.22 8.57
CA GLU A 124 25.39 -0.69 8.15
C GLU A 124 25.58 0.75 8.62
N MET A 125 24.59 1.62 8.40
CA MET A 125 24.64 3.00 8.88
C MET A 125 24.77 3.08 10.41
N ARG A 126 24.08 2.21 11.15
CA ARG A 126 24.20 2.14 12.62
C ARG A 126 25.59 1.70 13.06
N LEU A 127 26.17 0.70 12.40
CA LEU A 127 27.53 0.23 12.67
C LEU A 127 28.56 1.31 12.38
N GLU A 128 28.40 2.05 11.28
CA GLU A 128 29.29 3.14 10.89
C GLU A 128 29.26 4.28 11.93
N VAL A 129 28.07 4.67 12.39
CA VAL A 129 27.92 5.64 13.48
C VAL A 129 28.57 5.14 14.78
N ALA A 130 28.45 3.84 15.10
CA ALA A 130 29.08 3.25 16.28
C ALA A 130 30.62 3.29 16.19
N HIS A 131 31.19 2.93 15.04
CA HIS A 131 32.63 3.02 14.80
C HIS A 131 33.15 4.45 14.91
N GLN A 132 32.41 5.44 14.39
CA GLN A 132 32.79 6.84 14.52
C GLN A 132 32.85 7.26 15.99
N LYS A 133 31.83 6.93 16.79
CA LYS A 133 31.83 7.24 18.23
C LYS A 133 33.00 6.59 18.97
N VAL A 134 33.34 5.34 18.65
CA VAL A 134 34.48 4.66 19.26
C VAL A 134 35.80 5.34 18.90
N ARG A 135 35.96 5.82 17.65
CA ARG A 135 37.11 6.63 17.24
C ARG A 135 37.18 7.94 18.03
N ASP A 136 36.08 8.67 18.12
CA ASP A 136 36.02 9.94 18.84
C ASP A 136 36.38 9.75 20.33
N ILE A 137 35.89 8.68 20.98
CA ILE A 137 36.24 8.33 22.36
C ILE A 137 37.73 8.02 22.49
N ARG A 138 38.30 7.23 21.56
CA ARG A 138 39.73 6.93 21.54
C ARG A 138 40.54 8.22 21.45
N ASP A 139 40.19 9.12 20.53
CA ASP A 139 40.90 10.37 20.31
C ASP A 139 40.87 11.27 21.55
N GLN A 140 39.70 11.40 22.19
CA GLN A 140 39.53 12.13 23.45
C GLN A 140 40.41 11.60 24.58
N LEU A 141 40.57 10.27 24.68
CA LEU A 141 41.39 9.64 25.71
C LEU A 141 42.90 9.74 25.40
N SER A 142 43.29 9.79 24.13
CA SER A 142 44.69 9.96 23.72
C SER A 142 45.23 11.39 23.84
N ILE A 143 44.36 12.41 23.96
CA ILE A 143 44.77 13.82 24.07
C ILE A 143 45.05 14.24 25.52
N GLN A 144 44.85 13.38 26.54
CA GLN A 144 45.19 13.75 27.92
C GLN A 144 46.71 13.88 28.11
N PRO A 145 47.27 15.09 28.32
CA PRO A 145 48.65 15.23 28.70
C PRO A 145 48.77 14.66 30.12
N ARG A 146 49.61 13.63 30.30
CA ARG A 146 50.07 13.20 31.62
C ARG A 146 50.70 14.41 32.30
N GLN A 147 49.96 15.08 33.19
CA GLN A 147 50.55 15.99 34.16
C GLN A 147 51.23 15.13 35.24
N GLY A 148 52.41 14.60 34.90
CA GLY A 148 53.34 14.07 35.87
C GLY A 148 54.15 15.23 36.45
N GLY A 149 53.59 15.89 37.46
CA GLY A 149 54.31 16.87 38.29
C GLY A 149 54.90 16.16 39.50
N THR A 150 56.22 16.07 39.53
CA THR A 150 57.10 15.53 40.57
C THR A 150 56.94 16.22 41.94
N GLN A 151 57.22 15.44 43.00
CA GLN A 151 57.29 15.84 44.41
C GLN A 151 58.24 17.00 44.67
#